data_AF-A0A2V9E558-F1
#
_entry.id   AF-A0A2V9E558-F1
#
_cell.length_a   1.000
_cell.length_b   1.000
_cell.length_c   1.000
_cell.angle_alpha   90.00
_cell.angle_beta   90.00
_cell.angle_gamma   90.00
#
_symmetry.space_group_name_H-M   'P 1'
#
loop_
_entity.id
_entity.type
_entity.pdbx_description
1 polymer ?
#
loop_
_entity_poly.entity_id
_entity_poly.type
_entity_poly.pdbx_seq_one_letter_code
_entity_poly.pdbx_strand_id
1 'polypeptide(L)'
;MSCGLYKMLLLTHPGDFRLRFGSEMVTTFSDLICGEWEHNGLPGVVRVWRFALAEVFSVAVPLQLQSSIVVATSLSLLCSFALFIAIFHAMSHVCNGK
;
A
#
# COMPACT_ATOMS: atom_id res chain seq x y z
N MET A 1 -16.05 -2.93 6.48
CA MET A 1 -15.15 -2.21 5.53
C MET A 1 -13.69 -2.68 5.65
N SER A 2 -13.08 -2.69 6.84
CA SER A 2 -11.65 -3.04 7.02
C SER A 2 -11.24 -4.41 6.49
N CYS A 3 -12.01 -5.49 6.74
CA CYS A 3 -11.66 -6.83 6.26
C CYS A 3 -11.76 -6.97 4.73
N GLY A 4 -12.64 -6.22 4.08
CA GLY A 4 -12.75 -6.19 2.62
C GLY A 4 -11.53 -5.53 1.97
N LEU A 5 -11.07 -4.41 2.54
CA LEU A 5 -9.84 -3.74 2.11
C LEU A 5 -8.60 -4.61 2.33
N TYR A 6 -8.53 -5.32 3.47
CA TYR A 6 -7.42 -6.25 3.73
C TYR A 6 -7.41 -7.44 2.77
N LYS A 7 -8.57 -8.00 2.42
CA LYS A 7 -8.67 -9.02 1.36
C LYS A 7 -8.16 -8.51 0.00
N MET A 8 -8.43 -7.26 -0.34
CA MET A 8 -7.90 -6.64 -1.56
C MET A 8 -6.38 -6.48 -1.49
N LEU A 9 -5.83 -6.12 -0.32
CA LEU A 9 -4.39 -6.04 -0.08
C LEU A 9 -3.70 -7.42 -0.23
N LEU A 10 -4.34 -8.49 0.23
CA LEU A 10 -3.88 -9.87 0.05
C LEU A 10 -3.77 -10.29 -1.42
N LEU A 11 -4.47 -9.62 -2.35
CA LEU A 11 -4.32 -9.91 -3.77
C LEU A 11 -2.92 -9.60 -4.31
N THR A 12 -2.17 -8.74 -3.63
CA THR A 12 -0.78 -8.40 -3.98
C THR A 12 0.23 -9.48 -3.59
N HIS A 13 -0.16 -10.46 -2.78
CA HIS A 13 0.71 -11.55 -2.35
C HIS A 13 0.76 -12.66 -3.41
N PRO A 14 1.86 -13.44 -3.48
CA PRO A 14 1.99 -14.58 -4.38
C PRO A 14 0.83 -15.56 -4.22
N GLY A 15 0.37 -16.13 -5.34
CA GLY A 15 -0.81 -17.01 -5.37
C GLY A 15 -0.71 -18.20 -4.43
N ASP A 16 0.43 -18.88 -4.41
CA ASP A 16 0.67 -20.05 -3.54
C ASP A 16 0.64 -19.70 -2.04
N PHE A 17 1.14 -18.52 -1.69
CA PHE A 17 1.11 -18.02 -0.32
C PHE A 17 -0.32 -17.67 0.11
N ARG A 18 -1.07 -16.99 -0.78
CA ARG A 18 -2.47 -16.63 -0.53
C ARG A 18 -3.37 -17.86 -0.42
N LEU A 19 -3.16 -18.87 -1.26
CA LEU A 19 -3.94 -20.12 -1.20
C LEU A 19 -3.75 -20.85 0.13
N ARG A 20 -2.55 -20.77 0.70
CA ARG A 20 -2.18 -21.55 1.88
C ARG A 20 -2.48 -20.83 3.19
N PHE A 21 -2.29 -19.51 3.25
CA PHE A 21 -2.39 -18.73 4.48
C PHE A 21 -3.45 -17.61 4.44
N GLY A 22 -4.08 -17.38 3.29
CA GLY A 22 -4.96 -16.23 3.11
C GLY A 22 -6.22 -16.25 4.00
N SER A 23 -6.82 -17.41 4.24
CA SER A 23 -8.00 -17.50 5.14
C SER A 23 -7.63 -17.23 6.59
N GLU A 24 -6.49 -17.76 7.04
CA GLU A 24 -5.96 -17.58 8.38
C GLU A 24 -5.59 -16.11 8.61
N MET A 25 -4.84 -15.49 7.70
CA MET A 25 -4.47 -14.07 7.78
C MET A 25 -5.67 -13.13 7.85
N VAL A 26 -6.72 -13.38 7.06
CA VAL A 26 -7.95 -12.59 7.12
C VAL A 26 -8.65 -12.72 8.47
N THR A 27 -8.65 -13.92 9.04
CA THR A 27 -9.28 -14.20 10.34
C THR A 27 -8.51 -13.51 11.46
N THR A 28 -7.18 -13.69 11.51
CA THR A 28 -6.31 -13.01 12.47
C THR A 28 -6.40 -11.49 12.37
N PHE A 29 -6.45 -10.94 11.16
CA PHE A 29 -6.63 -9.49 10.96
C PHE A 29 -7.99 -9.01 11.47
N SER A 30 -9.05 -9.78 11.26
CA SER A 30 -10.39 -9.48 11.77
C SER A 30 -10.41 -9.45 13.29
N ASP A 31 -9.79 -10.43 13.94
CA ASP A 31 -9.74 -10.54 15.39
C ASP A 31 -8.93 -9.39 16.02
N LEU A 32 -7.79 -9.03 15.41
CA LEU A 32 -6.97 -7.90 15.82
C LEU A 32 -7.71 -6.56 15.70
N ILE A 33 -8.42 -6.34 14.59
CA ILE A 33 -9.19 -5.12 14.36
C ILE A 33 -10.37 -5.02 15.34
N CYS A 34 -11.09 -6.12 15.58
CA CYS A 34 -12.19 -6.13 16.56
C CYS A 34 -11.69 -5.88 17.98
N GLY A 35 -10.61 -6.56 18.40
CA GLY A 35 -10.04 -6.38 19.74
C GLY A 35 -9.53 -4.96 19.99
N GLU A 36 -8.80 -4.39 19.02
CA GLU A 36 -8.31 -3.01 19.13
C GLU A 36 -9.42 -1.96 19.03
N TRP A 37 -10.48 -2.24 18.26
CA TRP A 37 -11.66 -1.37 18.23
C TRP A 37 -12.38 -1.34 19.58
N GLU A 38 -12.53 -2.49 20.23
CA GLU A 38 -13.23 -2.61 21.51
C GLU A 38 -12.44 -1.97 22.66
N HIS A 39 -11.10 -2.08 22.65
CA HIS A 39 -10.25 -1.51 23.71
C HIS A 39 -9.81 -0.06 23.48
N ASN A 40 -9.46 0.29 22.24
CA ASN A 40 -8.78 1.56 21.92
C ASN A 40 -9.50 2.37 20.83
N GLY A 41 -10.61 1.88 20.27
CA GLY A 41 -11.37 2.55 19.23
C GLY A 41 -10.57 2.81 17.94
N LEU A 42 -10.82 3.95 17.29
CA LEU A 42 -10.17 4.37 16.04
C LEU A 42 -8.63 4.38 16.10
N PRO A 43 -7.97 4.90 17.16
CA PRO A 43 -6.51 4.85 17.29
C PRO A 43 -5.91 3.44 17.22
N GLY A 44 -6.57 2.45 17.82
CA GLY A 44 -6.14 1.05 17.79
C GLY A 44 -6.18 0.48 16.37
N VAL A 45 -7.27 0.74 15.65
CA VAL A 45 -7.44 0.31 14.25
C VAL A 45 -6.39 0.94 13.32
N VAL A 46 -6.05 2.21 13.51
CA VAL A 46 -4.98 2.88 12.72
C VAL A 46 -3.62 2.26 12.99
N ARG A 47 -3.34 1.86 14.23
CA ARG A 47 -2.08 1.18 14.59
C ARG A 47 -1.96 -0.17 13.90
N VAL A 48 -3.02 -0.99 13.91
CA VAL A 48 -3.05 -2.29 13.21
C VAL A 48 -2.82 -2.11 11.71
N TRP A 49 -3.46 -1.12 11.09
CA TRP A 49 -3.25 -0.79 9.67
C TRP A 49 -1.81 -0.37 9.36
N ARG A 50 -1.16 0.42 10.23
CA ARG A 50 0.25 0.78 10.05
C ARG A 50 1.16 -0.44 10.05
N PHE A 51 0.94 -1.40 10.95
CA PHE A 51 1.75 -2.62 11.00
C PHE A 51 1.49 -3.52 9.79
N ALA A 52 0.22 -3.74 9.42
CA ALA A 52 -0.12 -4.51 8.23
C ALA A 52 0.48 -3.91 6.96
N LEU A 53 0.43 -2.58 6.79
CA LEU A 53 1.08 -1.90 5.67
C LEU A 53 2.61 -2.06 5.73
N ALA A 54 3.23 -1.88 6.89
CA ALA A 54 4.68 -2.03 7.05
C ALA A 54 5.17 -3.44 6.68
N GLU A 55 4.40 -4.48 7.00
CA GLU A 55 4.68 -5.86 6.60
C GLU A 55 4.62 -6.02 5.06
N VAL A 56 3.58 -5.49 4.42
CA VAL A 56 3.48 -5.48 2.95
C VAL A 56 4.65 -4.73 2.30
N PHE A 57 5.05 -3.59 2.84
CA PHE A 57 6.20 -2.83 2.32
C PHE A 57 7.55 -3.51 2.59
N SER A 58 7.69 -4.26 3.67
CA SER A 58 8.96 -4.90 4.03
C SER A 58 9.16 -6.26 3.38
N VAL A 59 8.07 -6.97 3.04
CA VAL A 59 8.14 -8.33 2.50
C VAL A 59 7.63 -8.39 1.06
N ALA A 60 6.43 -7.88 0.79
CA ALA A 60 5.81 -8.04 -0.54
C ALA A 60 6.43 -7.09 -1.58
N VAL A 61 6.77 -5.87 -1.20
CA VAL A 61 7.40 -4.89 -2.12
C VAL A 61 8.79 -5.32 -2.60
N PRO A 62 9.75 -5.75 -1.76
CA PRO A 62 11.03 -6.23 -2.27
C PRO A 62 10.88 -7.50 -3.14
N LEU A 63 9.91 -8.36 -2.85
CA LEU A 63 9.60 -9.52 -3.68
C LEU A 63 9.06 -9.12 -5.07
N GLN A 64 8.23 -8.08 -5.14
CA GLN A 64 7.72 -7.53 -6.41
C GLN A 64 8.78 -6.72 -7.18
N LEU A 65 9.67 -6.01 -6.48
CA LEU A 65 10.82 -5.29 -7.05
C LEU A 65 11.92 -6.22 -7.56
N GLN A 66 11.87 -7.52 -7.23
CA GLN A 66 12.74 -8.51 -7.85
C GLN A 66 12.41 -8.70 -9.34
N SER A 67 11.20 -8.35 -9.77
CA SER A 67 10.80 -8.32 -11.18
C SER A 67 11.26 -7.01 -11.83
N SER A 68 12.21 -7.09 -12.76
CA SER A 68 12.71 -5.93 -13.53
C SER A 68 11.60 -5.12 -14.21
N ILE A 69 10.51 -5.75 -14.62
CA ILE A 69 9.38 -5.09 -15.27
C ILE A 69 8.66 -4.15 -14.27
N VAL A 70 8.44 -4.61 -13.04
CA VAL A 70 7.77 -3.82 -12.00
C VAL A 70 8.62 -2.61 -11.59
N VAL A 71 9.93 -2.80 -11.46
CA VAL A 71 10.88 -1.73 -11.18
C VAL A 71 10.88 -0.69 -12.28
N ALA A 72 11.04 -1.12 -13.54
CA ALA A 72 11.08 -0.21 -14.68
C ALA A 72 9.78 0.59 -14.83
N THR A 73 8.62 -0.06 -14.68
CA THR A 73 7.31 0.59 -14.75
C THR A 73 7.14 1.62 -13.63
N SER A 74 7.50 1.24 -12.39
CA SER A 74 7.40 2.13 -11.24
C SER A 74 8.31 3.36 -11.40
N LEU A 75 9.55 3.16 -11.85
CA LEU A 75 10.49 4.23 -12.10
C LEU A 75 10.01 5.16 -13.22
N SER A 76 9.49 4.59 -14.31
CA SER A 76 8.93 5.37 -15.42
C SER A 76 7.77 6.24 -14.98
N LEU A 77 6.86 5.72 -14.15
CA LEU A 77 5.73 6.47 -13.61
C LEU A 77 6.21 7.61 -12.69
N LEU A 78 7.16 7.34 -11.80
CA LEU A 78 7.73 8.36 -10.92
C LEU A 78 8.43 9.47 -11.70
N CYS A 79 9.25 9.12 -12.71
CA CYS A 79 9.90 10.08 -13.58
C CYS A 79 8.88 10.92 -14.36
N SER A 80 7.85 10.29 -14.92
CA SER A 80 6.79 10.97 -15.67
C SER A 80 6.04 11.97 -14.78
N PHE A 81 5.69 11.57 -13.56
CA PHE A 81 5.02 12.43 -12.60
C PHE A 81 5.92 13.61 -12.18
N ALA A 82 7.19 13.36 -11.89
CA ALA A 82 8.15 14.41 -11.55
C ALA A 82 8.31 15.43 -12.68
N LEU A 83 8.41 14.98 -13.93
CA LEU A 83 8.47 15.85 -15.09
C LEU A 83 7.19 16.67 -15.26
N PHE A 84 6.03 16.04 -15.08
CA PHE A 84 4.75 16.73 -15.14
C PHE A 84 4.66 17.86 -14.10
N ILE A 85 5.04 17.59 -12.85
CA ILE A 85 5.08 18.60 -11.79
C ILE A 85 6.09 19.71 -12.10
N ALA A 86 7.27 19.37 -12.60
CA ALA A 86 8.29 20.36 -12.97
C ALA A 86 7.80 21.29 -14.09
N ILE A 87 7.17 20.74 -15.13
CA ILE A 87 6.58 21.50 -16.24
C ILE A 87 5.43 22.36 -15.73
N PHE A 88 4.52 21.79 -14.94
CA PHE A 88 3.39 22.52 -14.38
C PHE A 88 3.85 23.70 -13.52
N HIS A 89 4.89 23.49 -12.70
CA HIS A 89 5.48 24.54 -11.88
C HIS A 89 6.15 25.62 -12.73
N ALA A 90 6.89 25.24 -13.77
CA ALA A 90 7.49 26.19 -14.70
C ALA A 90 6.43 27.04 -15.43
N MET A 91 5.35 26.40 -15.92
CA MET A 91 4.23 27.08 -16.56
C MET A 91 3.50 28.00 -15.59
N SER A 92 3.25 27.56 -14.36
CA SER A 92 2.65 28.39 -13.31
C SER A 92 3.50 29.61 -12.98
N HIS A 93 4.82 29.45 -12.91
CA HIS A 93 5.75 30.56 -12.68
C HIS A 93 5.75 31.56 -13.85
N VAL A 94 5.68 31.09 -15.10
CA VAL A 94 5.55 31.97 -16.27
C VAL A 94 4.20 32.69 -16.30
N CYS A 95 3.10 32.02 -15.94
CA CYS A 95 1.77 32.61 -15.93
C CYS A 95 1.51 33.56 -14.75
N ASN A 96 2.14 33.32 -13.58
CA ASN A 96 2.10 34.23 -12.43
C ASN A 96 3.20 35.31 -12.47
N GLY A 97 4.16 35.18 -13.38
CA GLY A 97 5.15 36.20 -13.69
C GLY A 97 4.49 37.34 -14.44
N LYS A 98 4.35 38.47 -13.76
CA LYS A 98 4.00 39.77 -14.34
C LYS A 98 5.16 40.29 -15.20
#